data_AF-A0A8D2LPX5-F1
#
_entry.id   AF-A0A8D2LPX5-F1
#
_cell.length_a   1.000
_cell.length_b   1.000
_cell.length_c   1.000
_cell.angle_alpha   90.00
_cell.angle_beta   90.00
_cell.angle_gamma   90.00
#
_symmetry.space_group_name_H-M   'P 1'
#
loop_
_entity.id
_entity.type
_entity.pdbx_description
1 polymer ?
#
loop_
_entity_poly.entity_id
_entity_poly.type
_entity_poly.pdbx_seq_one_letter_code
_entity_poly.pdbx_strand_id
1 'polypeptide(L)'
;MRAELSNHNLLESLQALDRIGHDIRRQVQSNIGETTEAPDPAADLPPRVNLGDWVWLKNFHPVTLGARWLGPFQVILSTPTVVRLDEKPHWFHVTQIKPASPVLSEQWTVHQTENPLRVKLKRVSSQQTS
;
A
#
# COMPACT_ATOMS: atom_id res chain seq x y z
N MET A 1 -7.72 -50.10 -6.18
CA MET A 1 -9.01 -49.44 -6.46
C MET A 1 -8.72 -48.07 -7.03
N ARG A 2 -8.94 -47.85 -8.33
CA ARG A 2 -8.85 -46.53 -8.97
C ARG A 2 -10.25 -45.90 -8.92
N ALA A 3 -10.39 -44.72 -8.33
CA ALA A 3 -11.64 -43.98 -8.35
C ALA A 3 -11.74 -43.23 -9.68
N GLU A 4 -12.55 -43.78 -10.59
CA GLU A 4 -12.97 -43.09 -11.82
C GLU A 4 -13.91 -41.94 -11.42
N LEU A 5 -13.40 -40.72 -11.41
CA LEU A 5 -14.18 -39.51 -11.15
C LEU A 5 -15.11 -39.26 -12.36
N SER A 6 -16.32 -39.81 -12.30
CA SER A 6 -17.38 -39.53 -13.28
C SER A 6 -17.66 -38.02 -13.35
N ASN A 7 -17.73 -37.46 -14.56
CA ASN A 7 -17.94 -36.02 -14.82
C ASN A 7 -19.13 -35.41 -14.07
N HIS A 8 -20.17 -36.21 -13.80
CA HIS A 8 -21.32 -35.78 -13.02
C HIS A 8 -20.94 -35.43 -11.58
N ASN A 9 -20.07 -36.21 -10.93
CA ASN A 9 -19.64 -35.94 -9.56
C ASN A 9 -18.77 -34.67 -9.48
N LEU A 10 -18.00 -34.40 -10.54
CA LEU A 10 -17.20 -33.18 -10.65
C LEU A 10 -18.09 -31.94 -10.77
N LEU A 11 -19.10 -31.98 -11.66
CA LEU A 11 -20.02 -30.86 -11.84
C LEU A 11 -20.78 -30.53 -10.54
N GLU A 12 -21.27 -31.56 -9.83
CA GLU A 12 -21.94 -31.39 -8.54
C GLU A 12 -21.00 -30.76 -7.49
N SER A 13 -19.74 -31.20 -7.44
CA SER A 13 -18.75 -30.64 -6.52
C SER A 13 -18.44 -29.17 -6.82
N LEU A 14 -18.36 -28.79 -8.10
CA LEU A 14 -18.14 -27.41 -8.52
C LEU A 14 -19.35 -26.52 -8.20
N GLN A 15 -20.57 -27.00 -8.44
CA GLN A 15 -21.78 -26.28 -8.08
C GLN A 15 -21.93 -26.08 -6.57
N ALA A 16 -21.58 -27.10 -5.78
CA ALA A 16 -21.59 -27.00 -4.32
C ALA A 16 -20.58 -25.93 -3.84
N LEU A 17 -19.38 -25.92 -4.39
CA LEU A 17 -18.36 -24.91 -4.04
C LEU A 17 -18.79 -23.49 -4.42
N ASP A 18 -19.41 -23.30 -5.59
CA ASP A 18 -19.89 -21.99 -6.02
C ASP A 18 -21.01 -21.46 -5.12
N ARG A 19 -21.96 -22.33 -4.74
CA ARG A 19 -23.03 -22.00 -3.78
C ARG A 19 -22.47 -21.58 -2.42
N ILE A 20 -21.53 -22.36 -1.89
CA ILE A 20 -20.88 -22.06 -0.60
C ILE A 20 -20.12 -20.73 -0.67
N GLY A 21 -19.36 -20.50 -1.75
CA GLY A 21 -18.63 -19.25 -1.95
C GLY A 21 -19.55 -18.03 -2.06
N HIS A 22 -20.69 -18.18 -2.75
CA HIS A 22 -21.71 -17.16 -2.85
C HIS A 22 -22.34 -16.83 -1.49
N ASP A 23 -22.66 -17.85 -0.68
CA ASP A 23 -23.27 -17.67 0.64
C ASP A 23 -22.31 -17.00 1.63
N ILE A 24 -21.02 -17.39 1.62
CA ILE A 24 -20.00 -16.72 2.44
C ILE A 24 -19.91 -15.24 2.06
N ARG A 25 -19.88 -14.92 0.76
CA ARG A 25 -19.80 -13.53 0.29
C ARG A 25 -21.02 -12.72 0.71
N ARG A 26 -22.21 -13.30 0.61
CA ARG A 26 -23.47 -12.69 1.07
C ARG A 26 -23.45 -12.42 2.57
N GLN A 27 -23.01 -13.38 3.36
CA GLN A 27 -22.95 -13.26 4.82
C GLN A 27 -21.95 -12.19 5.28
N VAL A 28 -20.79 -12.13 4.63
CA VAL A 28 -19.81 -11.05 4.89
C VAL A 28 -20.42 -9.70 4.55
N GLN A 29 -21.12 -9.59 3.41
CA GLN A 29 -21.73 -8.32 2.99
C GLN A 29 -22.90 -7.87 3.88
N SER A 30 -23.71 -8.79 4.41
CA SER A 30 -24.79 -8.46 5.34
C SER A 30 -24.26 -7.98 6.69
N ASN A 31 -23.12 -8.51 7.14
CA ASN A 31 -22.52 -8.15 8.42
C ASN A 31 -21.80 -6.78 8.38
N ILE A 32 -21.59 -6.19 7.20
CA ILE A 32 -20.94 -4.87 7.02
C ILE A 32 -21.96 -3.71 7.10
N GLY A 33 -23.24 -3.99 7.39
CA GLY A 33 -24.35 -3.03 7.23
C GLY A 33 -24.80 -2.19 8.45
N GLU A 34 -24.16 -2.24 9.62
CA GLU A 34 -24.67 -1.57 10.84
C GLU A 34 -23.60 -0.82 11.67
N THR A 35 -22.76 -0.02 11.03
CA THR A 35 -22.06 1.09 11.72
C THR A 35 -21.88 2.25 10.74
N THR A 36 -22.95 3.01 10.56
CA THR A 36 -22.91 4.33 9.92
C THR A 36 -23.30 5.36 10.97
N GLU A 37 -22.38 5.70 11.87
CA GLU A 37 -22.19 7.10 12.20
C GLU A 37 -21.12 7.59 11.25
N ALA A 38 -21.46 8.50 10.33
CA ALA A 38 -20.55 9.02 9.35
C ALA A 38 -19.54 9.96 10.04
N PRO A 39 -18.24 9.60 10.14
CA PRO A 39 -17.20 10.60 10.27
C PRO A 39 -16.96 11.17 8.86
N ASP A 40 -16.45 12.40 8.77
CA ASP A 40 -16.13 13.06 7.51
C ASP A 40 -15.57 12.09 6.46
N PRO A 41 -16.22 11.91 5.29
CA PRO A 41 -15.83 10.88 4.32
C PRO A 41 -14.47 11.15 3.68
N ALA A 42 -13.84 12.29 3.95
CA ALA A 42 -12.50 12.63 3.51
C ALA A 42 -11.41 12.50 4.59
N ALA A 43 -11.79 12.40 5.87
CA ALA A 43 -10.83 12.39 6.98
C ALA A 43 -10.30 10.98 7.30
N ASP A 44 -11.10 9.94 7.04
CA ASP A 44 -10.80 8.55 7.40
C ASP A 44 -10.58 7.62 6.19
N LEU A 45 -10.65 8.17 4.98
CA LEU A 45 -10.23 7.44 3.79
C LEU A 45 -8.70 7.31 3.82
N PRO A 46 -8.18 6.07 3.74
CA PRO A 46 -6.75 5.89 3.64
C PRO A 46 -6.18 6.64 2.43
N PRO A 47 -4.93 7.12 2.52
CA PRO A 47 -4.28 7.83 1.42
C PRO A 47 -4.48 7.07 0.11
N ARG A 48 -4.99 7.76 -0.90
CA ARG A 48 -5.31 7.15 -2.19
C ARG A 48 -4.00 6.89 -2.94
N VAL A 49 -3.45 5.69 -2.77
CA VAL A 49 -2.23 5.24 -3.44
C VAL A 49 -2.60 4.59 -4.75
N ASN A 50 -2.03 5.07 -5.85
CA ASN A 50 -2.25 4.53 -7.18
C ASN A 50 -1.08 3.65 -7.61
N LEU A 51 -1.33 2.85 -8.65
CA LEU A 51 -0.28 2.09 -9.32
C LEU A 51 0.77 3.06 -9.87
N GLY A 52 2.05 2.73 -9.66
CA GLY A 52 3.17 3.54 -10.11
C GLY A 52 3.61 4.65 -9.16
N ASP A 53 2.85 4.93 -8.10
CA ASP A 53 3.26 5.89 -7.07
C ASP A 53 4.50 5.40 -6.32
N TRP A 54 5.36 6.34 -5.92
CA TRP A 54 6.50 6.06 -5.03
C TRP A 54 6.07 6.26 -3.59
N VAL A 55 6.44 5.32 -2.72
CA VAL A 55 6.05 5.37 -1.31
C VAL A 55 7.16 4.88 -0.39
N TRP A 56 7.22 5.46 0.81
CA TRP A 56 8.06 4.99 1.90
C TRP A 56 7.30 3.98 2.75
N LEU A 57 8.01 2.95 3.21
CA LEU A 57 7.47 1.93 4.11
C LEU A 57 7.95 2.15 5.55
N LYS A 58 7.04 2.09 6.51
CA LYS A 58 7.36 2.25 7.93
C LYS A 58 8.16 1.06 8.46
N ASN A 59 9.33 1.34 9.03
CA ASN A 59 10.14 0.38 9.78
C ASN A 59 9.71 0.37 11.25
N PHE A 60 9.21 -0.77 11.72
CA PHE A 60 8.82 -0.96 13.13
C PHE A 60 10.01 -1.30 14.04
N HIS A 61 11.12 -1.78 13.47
CA HIS A 61 12.30 -2.20 14.20
C HIS A 61 13.56 -1.50 13.65
N PRO A 62 13.64 -0.15 13.72
CA PRO A 62 14.85 0.54 13.34
C PRO A 62 15.97 0.18 14.31
N VAL A 63 17.18 -0.04 13.77
CA VAL A 63 18.41 -0.07 14.57
C VAL A 63 18.57 1.27 15.29
N THR A 64 19.28 1.32 16.42
CA THR A 64 19.59 2.57 17.14
C THR A 64 20.12 3.63 16.15
N LEU A 65 19.42 4.77 16.07
CA LEU A 65 19.67 5.87 15.11
C LEU A 65 19.44 5.55 13.61
N GLY A 66 18.78 4.44 13.30
CA GLY A 66 18.40 4.06 11.93
C GLY A 66 17.18 4.80 11.40
N ALA A 67 17.04 4.85 10.07
CA ALA A 67 15.88 5.44 9.42
C ALA A 67 14.59 4.67 9.77
N ARG A 68 13.56 5.41 10.22
CA ARG A 68 12.23 4.85 10.50
C ARG A 68 11.41 4.57 9.23
N TRP A 69 11.82 5.14 8.10
CA TRP A 69 11.18 4.93 6.80
C TRP A 69 12.16 4.21 5.89
N LEU A 70 11.76 3.04 5.42
CA LEU A 70 12.46 2.28 4.39
C LEU A 70 12.12 2.88 3.05
N GLY A 71 13.14 2.88 2.17
CA GLY A 71 13.25 3.41 0.80
C GLY A 71 11.99 3.82 0.04
N PRO A 72 12.15 4.62 -1.01
CA PRO A 72 11.06 4.82 -1.95
C PRO A 72 10.86 3.49 -2.72
N PHE A 73 9.74 2.83 -2.50
CA PHE A 73 9.30 1.66 -3.27
C PHE A 73 8.21 2.08 -4.24
N GLN A 74 8.20 1.49 -5.42
CA GLN A 74 7.12 1.72 -6.38
C GLN A 74 5.93 0.82 -6.06
N VAL A 75 4.71 1.33 -6.18
CA VAL A 75 3.49 0.57 -5.93
C VAL A 75 3.11 -0.21 -7.19
N ILE A 76 3.14 -1.54 -7.12
CA ILE A 76 2.78 -2.42 -8.24
C ILE A 76 1.31 -2.85 -8.20
N LEU A 77 0.68 -2.80 -7.03
CA LEU A 77 -0.74 -3.08 -6.86
C LEU A 77 -1.32 -2.25 -5.72
N SER A 78 -2.44 -1.59 -5.94
CA SER A 78 -3.16 -0.86 -4.89
C SER A 78 -4.60 -1.36 -4.76
N THR A 79 -4.99 -1.55 -3.52
CA THR A 79 -6.39 -1.77 -3.12
C THR A 79 -6.74 -0.67 -2.11
N PRO A 80 -8.02 -0.48 -1.75
CA PRO A 80 -8.42 0.62 -0.88
C PRO A 80 -7.66 0.68 0.46
N THR A 81 -7.29 -0.47 1.06
CA THR A 81 -6.66 -0.51 2.39
C THR A 81 -5.27 -1.17 2.42
N VAL A 82 -4.89 -1.90 1.36
CA VAL A 82 -3.57 -2.55 1.27
C VAL A 82 -2.89 -2.30 -0.07
N VAL A 83 -1.56 -2.22 -0.04
CA VAL A 83 -0.72 -2.01 -1.22
C VAL A 83 0.35 -3.08 -1.32
N ARG A 84 0.74 -3.40 -2.55
CA ARG A 84 1.89 -4.24 -2.84
C ARG A 84 2.98 -3.37 -3.44
N LEU A 85 4.15 -3.46 -2.85
CA LEU A 85 5.33 -2.71 -3.26
C LEU A 85 6.19 -3.57 -4.18
N ASP A 86 6.86 -2.91 -5.10
CA ASP A 86 7.93 -3.52 -5.89
C ASP A 86 9.02 -4.03 -4.94
N GLU A 87 9.68 -5.11 -5.33
CA GLU A 87 10.70 -5.81 -4.52
C GLU A 87 10.19 -6.49 -3.22
N LYS A 88 8.90 -6.38 -2.87
CA LYS A 88 8.33 -7.00 -1.66
C LYS A 88 7.31 -8.10 -2.00
N PRO A 89 7.41 -9.28 -1.37
CA PRO A 89 6.46 -10.38 -1.62
C PRO A 89 5.13 -10.22 -0.87
N HIS A 90 5.04 -9.29 0.10
CA HIS A 90 3.90 -9.15 1.00
C HIS A 90 3.09 -7.88 0.74
N TRP A 91 1.85 -7.88 1.22
CA TRP A 91 0.95 -6.73 1.24
C TRP A 91 1.19 -5.89 2.49
N PHE A 92 1.13 -4.57 2.34
CA PHE A 92 1.27 -3.61 3.43
C PHE A 92 -0.02 -2.84 3.59
N HIS A 93 -0.41 -2.61 4.84
CA HIS A 93 -1.55 -1.74 5.11
C HIS A 93 -1.15 -0.29 4.82
N VAL A 94 -2.07 0.48 4.25
CA VAL A 94 -1.91 1.92 3.94
C VAL A 94 -1.41 2.78 5.11
N THR A 95 -1.69 2.40 6.36
CA THR A 95 -1.18 3.10 7.57
C THR A 95 0.32 2.93 7.79
N GLN A 96 0.94 1.93 7.16
CA GLN A 96 2.38 1.69 7.18
C GLN A 96 3.10 2.44 6.05
N ILE A 97 2.36 3.14 5.20
CA ILE A 97 2.84 3.71 3.95
C ILE A 97 2.78 5.23 4.03
N LYS A 98 3.78 5.89 3.47
CA LYS A 98 3.81 7.34 3.31
C LYS A 98 4.13 7.70 1.86
N PRO A 99 3.38 8.60 1.21
CA PRO A 99 3.70 9.05 -0.14
C PRO A 99 5.14 9.57 -0.23
N ALA A 100 5.85 9.18 -1.29
CA ALA A 100 7.16 9.69 -1.65
C ALA A 100 7.05 10.55 -2.91
N SER A 101 7.82 11.63 -2.95
CA SER A 101 8.04 12.37 -4.20
C SER A 101 8.74 11.43 -5.19
N PRO A 102 8.35 11.40 -6.48
CA PRO A 102 9.09 10.63 -7.47
C PRO A 102 10.55 11.08 -7.42
N VAL A 103 11.48 10.10 -7.39
CA VAL A 103 12.95 10.29 -7.28
C VAL A 103 13.54 11.01 -8.51
N LEU A 104 12.70 11.65 -9.32
CA LEU A 104 13.07 12.57 -10.36
C LEU A 104 13.32 13.94 -9.72
N SER A 105 14.57 14.16 -9.29
CA SER A 105 15.17 15.50 -9.12
C SER A 105 14.96 16.24 -7.78
N GLU A 106 15.06 15.56 -6.64
CA GLU A 106 15.29 16.26 -5.36
C GLU A 106 16.78 16.20 -4.99
N GLN A 107 17.58 17.06 -5.62
CA GLN A 107 18.97 17.27 -5.21
C GLN A 107 19.00 18.24 -4.02
N TRP A 108 19.49 17.76 -2.89
CA TRP A 108 19.74 18.59 -1.72
C TRP A 108 21.11 19.24 -1.84
N THR A 109 21.18 20.57 -1.78
CA THR A 109 22.45 21.28 -1.72
C THR A 109 22.74 21.73 -0.29
N VAL A 110 23.94 21.42 0.18
CA VAL A 110 24.44 21.86 1.49
C VAL A 110 25.11 23.21 1.31
N HIS A 111 24.54 24.25 1.89
CA HIS A 111 25.18 25.55 2.01
C HIS A 111 25.83 25.68 3.38
N GLN A 112 27.16 25.77 3.42
CA GLN A 112 27.87 26.17 4.63
C GLN A 112 27.57 27.65 4.94
N THR A 113 27.37 27.95 6.22
CA THR A 113 27.24 29.33 6.70
C THR A 113 28.53 29.79 7.34
N GLU A 114 28.67 31.10 7.58
CA GLU A 114 29.86 31.71 8.21
C GLU A 114 30.20 31.11 9.59
N ASN A 115 29.23 30.49 10.25
CA ASN A 115 29.46 29.71 11.46
C ASN A 115 29.81 28.25 11.08
N PRO A 116 30.99 27.74 11.48
CA PRO A 116 31.47 26.41 11.09
C PRO A 116 30.63 25.25 11.63
N LEU A 117 29.76 25.49 12.63
CA LEU A 117 28.85 24.49 13.21
C LEU A 117 27.44 24.55 12.60
N ARG A 118 27.22 25.38 11.57
CA ARG A 118 25.90 25.58 10.98
C ARG A 118 25.93 25.28 9.48
N VAL A 119 25.06 24.35 9.08
CA VAL A 119 24.77 24.03 7.68
C VAL A 119 23.32 24.37 7.38
N LYS A 120 23.06 24.89 6.18
CA LYS A 120 21.72 25.13 5.65
C LYS A 120 21.49 24.21 4.46
N LEU A 121 20.46 23.38 4.55
CA LEU A 121 20.04 22.51 3.45
C LEU A 121 19.03 23.27 2.59
N LYS A 122 19.26 23.31 1.28
CA LYS A 122 18.28 23.81 0.30
C LYS A 122 17.86 22.67 -0.62
N ARG A 123 16.56 22.59 -0.86
CA ARG A 123 15.97 21.65 -1.82
C ARG A 123 15.89 22.34 -3.18
N VAL A 124 16.51 21.74 -4.19
CA VAL A 124 16.40 22.21 -5.57
C VAL A 124 15.40 21.30 -6.28
N SER A 125 14.20 21.80 -6.56
CA SER A 125 13.28 21.14 -7.48
C SER A 125 13.63 21.59 -8.89
N SER A 126 13.90 20.65 -9.80
CA SER A 126 14.01 20.94 -11.23
C SER A 126 12.65 21.39 -11.75
N GLN A 127 12.38 22.69 -11.66
CA GLN A 127 11.22 23.30 -12.32
C GLN A 127 11.55 23.35 -13.81
N GLN A 128 10.89 22.47 -14.56
CA GLN A 128 10.93 22.44 -16.01
C GLN A 128 10.22 23.71 -16.52
N THR A 129 10.99 24.70 -16.97
CA THR A 129 10.48 25.90 -17.66
C THR A 129 10.01 25.52 -19.05
N SER A 130 8.71 25.66 -19.32
CA SER A 130 8.17 25.85 -20.68
C SER A 130 8.40 27.28 -21.16
#